data_AF-A0A3M2DD67-F1
#
_entry.id   AF-A0A3M2DD67-F1
#
_cell.length_a   1.000
_cell.length_b   1.000
_cell.length_c   1.000
_cell.angle_alpha   90.00
_cell.angle_beta   90.00
_cell.angle_gamma   90.00
#
_symmetry.space_group_name_H-M   'P 1'
#
loop_
_entity.id
_entity.type
_entity.pdbx_description
1 polymer ?
#
loop_
_entity_poly.entity_id
_entity_poly.type
_entity_poly.pdbx_seq_one_letter_code
_entity_poly.pdbx_strand_id
1 'polypeptide(L)'
;MAAMFSSMAFASANRIQSLDEIMRQVDKYLTAQYPSSESRRFEFDMRPPDKRLRLPKCLDALTIASIGPKTNVGTLTVRVTCPSPRWEIYVSGRRLV
;
A
#
# COMPACT_ATOMS: atom_id res chain seq x y z
N MET A 1 19.28 -34.88 12.13
CA MET A 1 18.34 -33.74 12.21
C MET A 1 18.49 -32.92 10.94
N ALA A 2 17.40 -32.77 10.18
CA ALA A 2 17.40 -32.18 8.84
C ALA A 2 17.57 -30.66 8.89
N ALA A 3 18.56 -30.14 8.17
CA ALA A 3 18.66 -28.71 7.86
C ALA A 3 17.79 -28.44 6.63
N MET A 4 16.61 -27.84 6.85
CA MET A 4 15.77 -27.40 5.75
C MET A 4 16.16 -25.97 5.35
N PHE A 5 16.74 -25.89 4.15
CA PHE A 5 17.03 -24.67 3.43
C PHE A 5 15.71 -23.94 3.08
N SER A 6 15.65 -22.64 3.32
CA SER A 6 14.63 -21.76 2.72
C SER A 6 15.30 -20.48 2.24
N SER A 7 15.98 -20.60 1.10
CA SER A 7 16.46 -19.47 0.33
C SER A 7 15.33 -18.97 -0.56
N MET A 8 14.51 -18.04 -0.06
CA MET A 8 13.58 -17.30 -0.93
C MET A 8 14.39 -16.31 -1.78
N ALA A 9 14.85 -16.77 -2.95
CA ALA A 9 15.39 -15.91 -3.99
C ALA A 9 14.23 -15.21 -4.71
N PHE A 10 13.96 -13.95 -4.36
CA PHE A 10 13.04 -13.12 -5.15
C PHE A 10 13.80 -12.57 -6.37
N ALA A 11 13.67 -13.28 -7.49
CA ALA A 11 14.11 -12.80 -8.80
C ALA A 11 13.27 -11.58 -9.23
N SER A 12 13.80 -10.37 -9.07
CA SER A 12 13.22 -9.15 -9.64
C SER A 12 14.05 -8.71 -10.84
N ALA A 13 13.86 -9.40 -11.96
CA ALA A 13 14.31 -8.94 -13.26
C ALA A 13 13.49 -7.71 -13.65
N ASN A 14 14.03 -6.50 -13.46
CA ASN A 14 13.61 -5.24 -14.09
C ASN A 14 12.11 -5.11 -14.43
N ARG A 15 11.21 -5.30 -13.45
CA ARG A 15 9.78 -5.10 -13.64
C ARG A 15 9.37 -3.80 -12.97
N ILE A 16 8.47 -3.07 -13.60
CA ILE A 16 7.83 -1.90 -13.01
C ILE A 16 6.84 -2.41 -11.94
N GLN A 17 6.78 -1.74 -10.79
CA GLN A 17 5.80 -2.02 -9.76
C GLN A 17 4.40 -1.74 -10.32
N SER A 18 3.49 -2.71 -10.22
CA SER A 18 2.11 -2.49 -10.62
C SER A 18 1.45 -1.51 -9.65
N LEU A 19 0.89 -0.41 -10.19
CA LEU A 19 0.12 0.55 -9.41
C LEU A 19 -1.15 -0.10 -8.85
N ASP A 20 -1.81 -0.99 -9.61
CA ASP A 20 -2.97 -1.75 -9.13
C ASP A 20 -2.63 -2.62 -7.92
N GLU A 21 -1.43 -3.22 -7.91
CA GLU A 21 -0.97 -3.99 -6.75
C GLU A 21 -0.76 -3.11 -5.52
N ILE A 22 -0.16 -1.93 -5.69
CA ILE A 22 -0.02 -0.95 -4.60
C ILE A 22 -1.41 -0.57 -4.07
N MET A 23 -2.36 -0.27 -4.96
CA MET A 23 -3.73 0.09 -4.59
C MET A 23 -4.43 -1.00 -3.77
N ARG A 24 -4.30 -2.27 -4.17
CA ARG A 24 -4.86 -3.41 -3.42
C ARG A 24 -4.25 -3.55 -2.04
N GLN A 25 -2.94 -3.33 -1.90
CA GLN A 25 -2.27 -3.41 -0.60
C GLN A 25 -2.67 -2.27 0.33
N VAL A 26 -2.84 -1.06 -0.22
CA VAL A 26 -3.35 0.10 0.53
C VAL A 26 -4.78 -0.15 1.01
N ASP A 27 -5.66 -0.65 0.13
CA ASP A 27 -7.05 -0.98 0.49
C ASP A 27 -7.12 -2.02 1.62
N LYS A 28 -6.32 -3.09 1.52
CA LYS A 28 -6.20 -4.10 2.57
C LYS A 28 -5.71 -3.52 3.89
N TYR A 29 -4.70 -2.63 3.85
CA TYR A 29 -4.18 -1.94 5.03
C TYR A 29 -5.26 -1.08 5.69
N LEU A 30 -6.01 -0.29 4.92
CA LEU A 30 -7.06 0.58 5.43
C LEU A 30 -8.22 -0.24 6.03
N THR A 31 -8.65 -1.30 5.35
CA THR A 31 -9.69 -2.20 5.87
C THR A 31 -9.27 -2.83 7.21
N ALA A 32 -8.00 -3.24 7.34
CA ALA A 32 -7.48 -3.80 8.59
C ALA A 32 -7.32 -2.75 9.70
N GLN A 33 -7.03 -1.49 9.34
CA GLN A 33 -6.82 -0.40 10.29
C GLN A 33 -8.13 0.19 10.82
N TYR A 34 -9.23 0.03 10.07
CA TYR A 34 -10.57 0.49 10.42
C TYR A 34 -11.59 -0.67 10.44
N PRO A 35 -11.37 -1.71 11.28
CA PRO A 35 -12.30 -2.83 11.39
C PRO A 35 -13.63 -2.31 11.93
N SER A 36 -14.68 -2.49 11.15
CA SER A 36 -16.01 -1.92 11.40
C SER A 36 -16.65 -2.52 12.67
N SER A 37 -16.52 -1.84 13.80
CA SER A 37 -17.53 -1.95 14.87
C SER A 37 -18.79 -1.13 14.54
N GLU A 38 -18.70 -0.22 13.57
CA GLU A 38 -19.82 0.53 13.03
C GLU A 38 -19.91 0.30 11.52
N SER A 39 -20.89 -0.49 11.13
CA SER A 39 -21.20 -0.92 9.77
C SER A 39 -21.81 0.19 8.91
N ARG A 40 -21.10 1.30 8.73
CA ARG A 40 -21.22 2.13 7.53
C ARG A 40 -19.95 1.94 6.72
N ARG A 41 -20.13 1.33 5.55
CA ARG A 41 -19.10 1.00 4.58
C ARG A 41 -18.29 2.27 4.30
N PHE A 42 -17.11 2.38 4.88
CA PHE A 42 -16.17 3.40 4.47
C PHE A 42 -15.74 3.04 3.05
N GLU A 43 -16.31 3.72 2.08
CA GLU A 43 -15.85 3.65 0.71
C GLU A 43 -14.67 4.61 0.60
N PHE A 44 -13.49 4.07 0.36
CA PHE A 44 -12.29 4.86 0.13
C PHE A 44 -12.20 5.20 -1.35
N ASP A 45 -12.60 6.42 -1.71
CA ASP A 45 -12.35 6.95 -3.04
C ASP A 45 -10.87 7.37 -3.10
N MET A 46 -10.01 6.42 -3.45
CA MET A 46 -8.58 6.65 -3.61
C MET A 46 -8.27 7.09 -5.04
N ARG A 47 -7.53 8.19 -5.15
CA ARG A 47 -6.99 8.62 -6.44
C ARG A 47 -5.77 7.77 -6.76
N PRO A 48 -5.77 7.04 -7.90
CA PRO A 48 -4.62 6.26 -8.28
C PRO A 48 -3.41 7.20 -8.48
N PRO A 49 -2.19 6.75 -8.13
CA PRO A 49 -0.98 7.46 -8.48
C PRO A 49 -0.89 7.67 -10.00
N ASP A 50 -0.19 8.72 -10.43
CA ASP A 50 -0.04 9.05 -11.85
C ASP A 50 0.48 7.84 -12.63
N LYS A 51 -0.20 7.46 -13.73
CA LYS A 51 0.15 6.30 -14.55
C LYS A 51 1.54 6.43 -15.19
N ARG A 52 2.08 7.64 -15.28
CA ARG A 52 3.44 7.92 -15.77
C ARG A 52 4.51 7.59 -14.72
N LEU A 53 4.11 7.36 -13.47
CA LEU A 53 5.01 7.00 -12.39
C LEU A 53 5.53 5.58 -12.60
N ARG A 54 6.72 5.47 -13.17
CA ARG A 54 7.41 4.19 -13.38
C ARG A 54 8.23 3.86 -12.14
N LEU A 55 7.56 3.33 -11.13
CA LEU A 55 8.22 2.84 -9.92
C LEU A 55 8.92 1.52 -10.23
N PRO A 56 10.22 1.38 -9.92
CA PRO A 56 10.86 0.06 -9.99
C PRO A 56 10.21 -0.89 -8.98
N LYS A 57 10.09 -2.18 -9.33
CA LYS A 57 9.50 -3.19 -8.45
C LYS A 57 10.25 -3.26 -7.13
N CYS A 58 9.50 -3.23 -6.03
CA CYS A 58 10.09 -3.37 -4.70
C CYS A 58 10.60 -4.80 -4.51
N LEU A 59 11.83 -4.92 -4.02
CA LEU A 59 12.46 -6.19 -3.65
C LEU A 59 12.01 -6.65 -2.26
N ASP A 60 11.79 -5.68 -1.38
CA ASP A 60 11.36 -5.89 0.00
C ASP A 60 9.86 -5.64 0.17
N ALA A 61 9.36 -5.90 1.38
CA ALA A 61 7.98 -5.59 1.75
C ALA A 61 7.71 -4.08 1.69
N LEU A 62 6.59 -3.70 1.09
CA LEU A 62 6.11 -2.31 1.11
C LEU A 62 5.68 -1.92 2.52
N THR A 63 6.13 -0.75 2.96
CA THR A 63 5.67 -0.14 4.20
C THR A 63 4.54 0.82 3.89
N ILE A 64 3.38 0.61 4.51
CA ILE A 64 2.18 1.42 4.31
C ILE A 64 1.81 2.09 5.63
N ALA A 65 1.61 3.41 5.59
CA ALA A 65 1.24 4.19 6.76
C ALA A 65 0.22 5.27 6.39
N SER A 66 -0.88 5.36 7.12
CA SER A 66 -1.80 6.50 7.02
C SER A 66 -1.20 7.74 7.65
N ILE A 67 -1.20 8.85 6.93
CA ILE A 67 -0.81 10.18 7.42
C ILE A 67 -2.07 10.97 7.73
N GLY A 68 -2.24 11.31 9.00
CA GLY A 68 -3.35 12.12 9.50
C GLY A 68 -4.18 11.42 10.58
N PRO A 69 -5.22 12.10 11.09
CA PRO A 69 -6.05 11.58 12.18
C PRO A 69 -6.90 10.39 11.72
N LYS A 70 -6.80 9.27 12.44
CA LYS A 70 -7.58 8.04 12.18
C LYS A 70 -9.11 8.24 12.26
N THR A 71 -9.54 9.29 12.96
CA THR A 71 -10.94 9.59 13.23
C THR A 71 -11.57 10.54 12.23
N ASN A 72 -10.80 11.15 11.33
CA ASN A 72 -11.36 12.17 10.43
C ASN A 72 -12.15 11.52 9.29
N VAL A 73 -13.41 11.92 9.20
CA VAL A 73 -14.21 11.88 7.97
C VAL A 73 -13.61 12.89 7.00
N GLY A 74 -13.39 12.51 5.73
CA GLY A 74 -12.84 13.39 4.71
C GLY A 74 -11.52 12.90 4.08
N THR A 75 -10.60 13.82 3.79
CA THR A 75 -9.36 13.52 3.05
C THR A 75 -8.43 12.62 3.87
N LEU A 76 -8.01 11.53 3.25
CA LEU A 76 -7.03 10.59 3.77
C LEU A 76 -5.79 10.59 2.88
N THR A 77 -4.62 10.60 3.50
CA THR A 77 -3.35 10.43 2.79
C THR A 77 -2.68 9.16 3.30
N VAL A 78 -2.29 8.27 2.38
CA VAL A 78 -1.51 7.08 2.69
C VAL A 78 -0.14 7.20 2.06
N ARG A 79 0.89 7.02 2.87
CA ARG A 79 2.28 6.91 2.41
C ARG A 79 2.62 5.45 2.17
N VAL A 80 3.16 5.17 1.00
CA VAL A 80 3.70 3.86 0.63
C VAL A 80 5.19 4.03 0.37
N THR A 81 6.01 3.26 1.07
CA THR A 81 7.47 3.32 0.99
C THR A 81 8.02 1.95 0.61
N CYS A 82 8.94 1.93 -0.35
CA CYS A 82 9.79 0.79 -0.65
C CYS A 82 11.22 1.09 -0.17
N PRO A 83 11.85 0.20 0.61
CA PRO A 83 13.22 0.41 1.06
C PRO A 83 14.26 0.05 -0.01
N SER A 84 13.98 -0.92 -0.88
CA SER A 84 14.89 -1.38 -1.94
C SER A 84 14.16 -1.82 -3.20
N PRO A 85 14.42 -1.19 -4.36
CA PRO A 85 15.06 0.12 -4.52
C PRO A 85 14.25 1.21 -3.81
N ARG A 86 14.93 2.20 -3.22
CA ARG A 86 14.29 3.21 -2.38
C ARG A 86 13.37 4.13 -3.19
N TRP A 87 12.09 4.13 -2.86
CA TRP A 87 11.11 5.11 -3.34
C TRP A 87 9.96 5.27 -2.35
N GLU A 88 9.24 6.37 -2.46
CA GLU A 88 8.02 6.60 -1.70
C GLU A 88 6.99 7.34 -2.54
N ILE A 89 5.72 7.06 -2.28
CA ILE A 89 4.60 7.73 -2.92
C ILE A 89 3.52 8.06 -1.91
N TYR A 90 2.72 9.05 -2.25
CA TYR A 90 1.56 9.47 -1.47
C TYR A 90 0.31 9.20 -2.29
N VAL A 91 -0.55 8.33 -1.76
CA VAL A 91 -1.87 8.06 -2.31
C VAL A 91 -2.85 8.90 -1.51
N SER A 92 -3.58 9.77 -2.19
CA SER A 92 -4.64 10.57 -1.57
C SER A 92 -5.98 9.95 -1.88
N GLY A 93 -6.89 10.01 -0.93
CA GLY A 93 -8.26 9.58 -1.11
C GLY A 93 -9.21 10.31 -0.19
N ARG A 94 -10.46 9.90 -0.23
CA ARG A 94 -11.49 10.40 0.69
C ARG A 94 -12.22 9.23 1.29
N ARG A 95 -12.51 9.35 2.58
CA ARG A 95 -13.41 8.46 3.31
C ARG A 95 -14.83 8.97 3.11
N LEU A 96 -15.64 8.20 2.39
CA LEU A 96 -17.08 8.43 2.26
C LEU A 96 -17.80 7.83 3.49
N VAL A 97 -18.86 8.50 3.95
CA VAL A 97 -19.67 8.15 5.14
C VAL A 97 -20.98 7.48 4.77
#